data_AF-A0A1Q9VU49-F1
#
_entry.id   AF-A0A1Q9VU49-F1
#
_cell.length_a   1.000
_cell.length_b   1.000
_cell.length_c   1.000
_cell.angle_alpha   90.00
_cell.angle_beta   90.00
_cell.angle_gamma   90.00
#
_symmetry.space_group_name_H-M   'P 1'
#
loop_
_entity.id
_entity.type
_entity.pdbx_description
1 polymer ?
#
loop_
_entity_poly.entity_id
_entity_poly.type
_entity_poly.pdbx_seq_one_letter_code
_entity_poly.pdbx_strand_id
1 'polypeptide(L)'
;MGGGVARRPRIRGGEGSTFAASGSQSGALPAVPLLGALPGDDWASALTAWLPVVVVALGVVAGAYVWRRLPGPAGVASPGNARWSDVALSLVGVLTGTGLLLGLGTWLGSGAVGPGRFAAVGADPLLVGLLGAAEIGGGAALALAWGRLDPLGRRR
;
A
#
# COMPACT_ATOMS: atom_id res chain seq x y z
N MET A 1 -19.73 -22.01 6.82
CA MET A 1 -18.48 -22.11 6.05
C MET A 1 -17.84 -20.73 6.00
N GLY A 2 -16.77 -20.53 6.76
CA GLY A 2 -16.11 -19.24 6.94
C GLY A 2 -15.19 -18.91 5.77
N GLY A 3 -15.58 -17.94 4.96
CA GLY A 3 -14.71 -17.33 3.96
C GLY A 3 -13.76 -16.36 4.65
N GLY A 4 -12.45 -16.57 4.48
CA GLY A 4 -11.43 -15.64 4.95
C GLY A 4 -11.58 -14.30 4.25
N VAL A 5 -12.31 -13.38 4.87
CA VAL A 5 -12.40 -11.99 4.40
C VAL A 5 -11.01 -11.38 4.56
N ALA A 6 -10.40 -11.03 3.44
CA ALA A 6 -9.13 -10.31 3.40
C ALA A 6 -9.20 -9.11 4.37
N ARG A 7 -8.37 -9.11 5.41
CA ARG A 7 -8.30 -8.03 6.41
C ARG A 7 -7.67 -6.80 5.78
N ARG A 8 -8.44 -6.07 4.98
CA ARG A 8 -8.03 -4.77 4.45
C ARG A 8 -8.11 -3.70 5.54
N PRO A 9 -7.31 -2.64 5.46
CA PRO A 9 -7.30 -1.57 6.46
C PRO A 9 -8.66 -0.87 6.45
N ARG A 10 -9.16 -0.51 7.64
CA ARG A 10 -10.45 0.15 7.82
C ARG A 10 -10.23 1.49 8.50
N ILE A 11 -10.99 2.50 8.11
CA ILE A 11 -11.02 3.80 8.79
C ILE A 11 -12.14 3.77 9.82
N ARG A 12 -11.85 4.17 11.06
CA ARG A 12 -12.87 4.36 12.10
C ARG A 12 -13.40 5.79 12.03
N GLY A 13 -14.70 5.94 11.78
CA GLY A 13 -15.39 7.25 11.78
C GLY A 13 -15.91 7.68 13.15
N GLY A 14 -15.86 6.76 14.12
CA GLY A 14 -16.28 6.91 15.51
C GLY A 14 -16.66 5.54 16.11
N GLU A 15 -16.81 5.42 17.43
CA GLU A 15 -17.13 4.14 18.09
C GLU A 15 -18.31 3.41 17.43
N GLY A 16 -18.07 2.20 16.90
CA GLY A 16 -19.07 1.40 16.20
C GLY A 16 -19.25 1.69 14.70
N SER A 17 -18.49 2.61 14.12
CA SER A 17 -18.49 2.89 12.67
C SER A 17 -17.14 2.57 12.01
N THR A 18 -17.17 1.75 10.96
CA THR A 18 -15.99 1.39 10.18
C THR A 18 -16.27 1.48 8.68
N PHE A 19 -15.32 2.05 7.94
CA PHE A 19 -15.42 2.23 6.50
C PHE A 19 -14.24 1.55 5.81
N ALA A 20 -14.52 0.77 4.78
CA ALA A 20 -13.52 0.11 3.93
C ALA A 20 -14.00 0.13 2.48
N ALA A 21 -13.06 -0.01 1.54
CA ALA A 21 -13.38 -0.11 0.10
C ALA A 21 -14.29 -1.31 -0.24
N SER A 22 -14.36 -2.32 0.64
CA SER A 22 -15.22 -3.50 0.51
C SER A 22 -16.56 -3.38 1.25
N GLY A 23 -16.87 -2.21 1.80
CA GLY A 23 -18.12 -1.96 2.53
C GLY A 23 -17.94 -1.21 3.84
N SER A 24 -19.03 -0.61 4.30
CA SER A 24 -19.12 0.18 5.52
C SER A 24 -20.11 -0.44 6.51
N GLN A 25 -19.79 -0.33 7.81
CA GLN A 25 -20.75 -0.53 8.88
C GLN A 25 -20.85 0.78 9.65
N SER A 26 -21.97 1.49 9.51
CA SER A 26 -22.22 2.73 10.25
C SER A 26 -23.00 2.45 11.54
N GLY A 27 -22.36 2.64 12.70
CA GLY A 27 -23.10 2.92 13.94
C GLY A 27 -23.76 4.31 13.86
N ALA A 28 -24.64 4.65 14.82
CA ALA A 28 -25.31 5.94 14.87
C ALA A 28 -24.29 7.11 14.87
N LEU A 29 -24.12 7.74 13.70
CA LEU A 29 -23.21 8.86 13.48
C LEU A 29 -23.88 10.15 14.02
N PRO A 30 -23.19 10.97 14.82
CA PRO A 30 -23.69 12.29 15.21
C PRO A 30 -24.03 13.14 13.98
N ALA A 31 -25.13 13.90 14.05
CA ALA A 31 -25.71 14.68 12.95
C ALA A 31 -24.85 15.82 12.39
N VAL A 32 -23.59 15.96 12.83
CA VAL A 32 -22.64 16.95 12.32
C VAL A 32 -21.62 16.23 11.44
N PRO A 33 -21.79 16.24 10.11
CA PRO A 33 -20.82 15.67 9.19
C PRO A 33 -19.61 16.60 9.10
N LEU A 34 -18.72 16.53 10.10
CA LEU A 34 -17.44 17.25 10.09
C LEU A 34 -16.49 16.71 9.00
N LEU A 35 -16.78 15.51 8.49
CA LEU A 35 -16.03 14.83 7.43
C LEU A 35 -16.93 14.84 6.18
N GLY A 36 -16.73 15.82 5.29
CA GLY A 36 -17.42 15.85 4.01
C GLY A 36 -17.28 14.50 3.28
N ALA A 37 -18.42 13.87 2.97
CA ALA A 37 -18.55 12.58 2.29
C ALA A 37 -17.84 11.39 2.97
N LEU A 38 -18.50 10.82 3.99
CA LEU A 38 -18.22 9.45 4.41
C LEU A 38 -18.51 8.49 3.24
N PRO A 39 -17.68 7.45 3.00
CA PRO A 39 -17.95 6.48 1.93
C PRO A 39 -19.30 5.80 2.16
N GLY A 40 -20.24 6.05 1.25
CA GLY A 40 -21.56 5.41 1.22
C GLY A 40 -21.55 4.12 0.39
N ASP A 41 -22.69 3.43 0.33
CA ASP A 41 -22.83 2.18 -0.43
C ASP A 41 -22.44 2.33 -1.92
N ASP A 42 -22.62 3.53 -2.48
CA ASP A 42 -22.25 3.87 -3.85
C ASP A 42 -20.73 3.91 -4.11
N TRP A 43 -19.92 3.95 -3.05
CA TRP A 43 -18.45 3.98 -3.15
C TRP A 43 -17.88 2.57 -3.34
N ALA A 44 -18.58 1.54 -2.87
CA ALA A 44 -18.20 0.14 -3.06
C ALA A 44 -18.69 -0.36 -4.43
N SER A 45 -18.00 0.06 -5.48
CA SER A 45 -18.23 -0.39 -6.86
C SER A 45 -17.35 -1.59 -7.24
N ALA A 46 -17.67 -2.23 -8.37
CA ALA A 46 -16.80 -3.23 -8.98
C ALA A 46 -15.39 -2.68 -9.27
N LEU A 47 -15.25 -1.37 -9.54
CA LEU A 47 -13.96 -0.73 -9.78
C LEU A 47 -13.10 -0.62 -8.51
N THR A 48 -13.72 -0.33 -7.36
CA THR A 48 -12.99 -0.27 -6.08
C THR A 48 -12.42 -1.61 -5.64
N ALA A 49 -12.98 -2.73 -6.12
CA ALA A 49 -12.40 -4.05 -5.90
C ALA A 49 -11.04 -4.24 -6.61
N TRP A 50 -10.74 -3.43 -7.64
CA TRP A 50 -9.49 -3.47 -8.40
C TRP A 50 -8.39 -2.55 -7.89
N LEU A 51 -8.67 -1.66 -6.92
CA LEU A 51 -7.65 -0.84 -6.25
C LEU A 51 -6.38 -1.61 -5.84
N PRO A 52 -6.46 -2.83 -5.27
CA PRO A 52 -5.28 -3.57 -4.83
C PRO A 52 -4.37 -3.94 -6.00
N VAL A 53 -4.98 -4.27 -7.15
CA VAL A 53 -4.24 -4.57 -8.38
C VAL A 53 -3.53 -3.32 -8.88
N VAL A 54 -4.16 -2.14 -8.79
CA VAL A 54 -3.53 -0.87 -9.13
C VAL A 54 -2.33 -0.59 -8.22
N VAL A 55 -2.44 -0.82 -6.91
CA VAL A 55 -1.33 -0.64 -5.96
C VAL A 55 -0.15 -1.58 -6.29
N VAL A 56 -0.44 -2.85 -6.58
CA VAL A 56 0.59 -3.80 -7.03
C VAL A 56 1.24 -3.35 -8.34
N ALA A 57 0.45 -2.85 -9.30
CA ALA A 57 0.97 -2.33 -10.56
C ALA A 57 1.91 -1.13 -10.36
N LEU A 58 1.62 -0.23 -9.41
CA LEU A 58 2.54 0.83 -9.01
C LEU A 58 3.85 0.26 -8.43
N GLY A 59 3.75 -0.83 -7.66
CA GLY A 59 4.91 -1.61 -7.21
C GLY A 59 5.76 -2.12 -8.37
N VAL A 60 5.15 -2.68 -9.41
CA VAL A 60 5.85 -3.14 -10.62
C VAL A 60 6.59 -1.98 -11.29
N VAL A 61 5.94 -0.82 -11.44
CA VAL A 61 6.57 0.38 -12.01
C VAL A 61 7.75 0.84 -11.16
N ALA A 62 7.61 0.86 -9.83
CA ALA A 62 8.69 1.20 -8.91
C ALA A 62 9.86 0.21 -9.02
N GLY A 63 9.61 -1.09 -9.05
CA GLY A 63 10.64 -2.11 -9.22
C GLY A 63 11.35 -2.02 -10.57
N ALA A 64 10.63 -1.77 -11.66
CA ALA A 64 11.22 -1.55 -12.98
C ALA A 64 12.08 -0.28 -13.02
N TYR A 65 11.66 0.78 -12.34
CA TYR A 65 12.45 2.01 -12.18
C TYR A 65 13.74 1.75 -11.39
N VAL A 66 13.64 1.07 -10.24
CA VAL A 66 14.79 0.69 -9.42
C VAL A 66 15.76 -0.20 -10.19
N TRP A 67 15.26 -1.20 -10.91
CA TRP A 67 16.08 -2.10 -11.74
C TRP A 67 16.96 -1.32 -12.73
N ARG A 68 16.38 -0.32 -13.41
CA ARG A 68 17.10 0.55 -14.37
C ARG A 68 18.18 1.42 -13.71
N ARG A 69 18.11 1.61 -12.40
CA ARG A 69 19.04 2.45 -11.61
C ARG A 69 20.11 1.62 -10.90
N LEU A 70 20.03 0.30 -10.92
CA LEU A 70 21.01 -0.54 -10.23
C LEU A 70 22.40 -0.40 -10.87
N PRO A 71 23.45 -0.13 -10.07
CA PRO A 71 24.82 -0.08 -10.57
C PRO A 71 25.29 -1.46 -11.04
N GLY A 72 26.04 -1.49 -12.13
CA GLY A 72 26.81 -2.64 -12.55
C GLY A 72 28.18 -2.71 -11.84
N PRO A 73 29.00 -3.74 -12.15
CA PRO A 73 30.29 -3.96 -11.50
C PRO A 73 31.28 -2.79 -11.59
N ALA A 74 31.12 -1.92 -12.58
CA ALA A 74 31.95 -0.74 -12.81
C ALA A 74 31.35 0.56 -12.22
N GLY A 75 30.31 0.49 -11.38
CA GLY A 75 29.67 1.66 -10.75
C GLY A 75 28.78 2.51 -11.66
N VAL A 76 28.82 2.26 -12.97
CA VAL A 76 27.85 2.79 -13.95
C VAL A 76 26.55 1.99 -13.90
N ALA A 77 25.41 2.67 -14.07
CA ALA A 77 24.09 2.02 -14.12
C ALA A 77 24.04 1.02 -15.27
N SER A 78 24.17 -0.27 -14.94
CA SER A 78 24.19 -1.37 -15.90
C SER A 78 23.54 -2.59 -15.24
N PRO A 79 22.21 -2.77 -15.43
CA PRO A 79 21.42 -3.74 -14.66
C PRO A 79 21.84 -5.20 -14.87
N GLY A 80 22.49 -5.51 -16.00
CA GLY A 80 22.81 -6.88 -16.43
C GLY A 80 23.72 -7.66 -15.47
N ASN A 81 24.44 -6.97 -14.59
CA ASN A 81 25.36 -7.57 -13.62
C ASN A 81 25.17 -7.06 -12.18
N ALA A 82 23.98 -6.56 -11.83
CA ALA A 82 23.68 -6.13 -10.45
C ALA A 82 23.88 -7.28 -9.46
N ARG A 83 24.50 -6.99 -8.30
CA ARG A 83 24.72 -8.00 -7.25
C ARG A 83 23.40 -8.31 -6.55
N TRP A 84 23.24 -9.55 -6.09
CA TRP A 84 22.07 -9.94 -5.29
C TRP A 84 21.91 -9.10 -4.03
N SER A 85 23.02 -8.64 -3.43
CA SER A 85 23.01 -7.68 -2.32
C SER A 85 22.31 -6.37 -2.69
N ASP A 86 22.55 -5.84 -3.89
CA ASP A 86 22.03 -4.53 -4.31
C ASP A 86 20.54 -4.65 -4.65
N VAL A 87 20.14 -5.78 -5.24
CA VAL A 87 18.72 -6.12 -5.46
C VAL A 87 18.00 -6.28 -4.11
N ALA A 88 18.57 -7.00 -3.16
CA ALA A 88 17.96 -7.19 -1.84
C ALA A 88 17.86 -5.87 -1.07
N LEU A 89 18.94 -5.07 -1.04
CA LEU A 89 18.97 -3.77 -0.36
C LEU A 89 17.98 -2.79 -0.99
N SER A 90 17.87 -2.76 -2.31
CA SER A 90 16.90 -1.88 -2.98
C SER A 90 15.46 -2.31 -2.71
N LEU A 91 15.16 -3.61 -2.66
CA LEU A 91 13.84 -4.10 -2.26
C LEU A 91 13.52 -3.76 -0.80
N VAL A 92 14.48 -3.89 0.11
CA VAL A 92 14.34 -3.44 1.52
C VAL A 92 14.08 -1.93 1.58
N GLY A 93 14.77 -1.14 0.76
CA GLY A 93 14.55 0.30 0.64
C GLY A 93 13.13 0.65 0.17
N VAL A 94 12.60 -0.06 -0.82
CA VAL A 94 11.21 0.10 -1.28
C VAL A 94 10.23 -0.26 -0.18
N LEU A 95 10.37 -1.44 0.44
CA LEU A 95 9.50 -1.90 1.53
C LEU A 95 9.48 -0.91 2.70
N THR A 96 10.67 -0.49 3.14
CA THR A 96 10.82 0.42 4.28
C THR A 96 10.32 1.81 3.96
N GLY A 97 10.70 2.37 2.80
CA GLY A 97 10.27 3.71 2.38
C GLY A 97 8.76 3.80 2.21
N THR A 98 8.14 2.84 1.51
CA THR A 98 6.69 2.79 1.35
C THR A 98 5.98 2.58 2.69
N GLY A 99 6.43 1.62 3.50
CA GLY A 99 5.82 1.33 4.79
C GLY A 99 5.86 2.52 5.74
N LEU A 100 7.00 3.22 5.80
CA LEU A 100 7.16 4.44 6.60
C LEU A 100 6.29 5.57 6.06
N LEU A 101 6.30 5.85 4.76
CA LEU A 101 5.51 6.94 4.18
C LEU A 101 4.02 6.76 4.42
N LEU A 102 3.49 5.55 4.18
CA LEU A 102 2.08 5.24 4.38
C LEU A 102 1.71 5.20 5.86
N GLY A 103 2.54 4.58 6.69
CA GLY A 103 2.32 4.51 8.13
C GLY A 103 2.37 5.89 8.78
N LEU A 104 3.40 6.69 8.50
CA LEU A 104 3.52 8.06 9.02
C LEU A 104 2.40 8.96 8.49
N GLY A 105 2.07 8.88 7.20
CA GLY A 105 0.94 9.63 6.63
C GLY A 105 -0.38 9.28 7.31
N THR A 106 -0.62 8.00 7.57
CA THR A 106 -1.80 7.53 8.30
C THR A 106 -1.80 8.01 9.74
N TRP A 107 -0.66 7.93 10.43
CA TRP A 107 -0.51 8.38 11.81
C TRP A 107 -0.76 9.89 11.93
N LEU A 108 -0.17 10.69 11.05
CA LEU A 108 -0.39 12.15 11.00
C LEU A 108 -1.84 12.52 10.66
N GLY A 109 -2.51 11.70 9.84
CA GLY A 109 -3.92 11.86 9.49
C GLY A 109 -4.90 11.28 10.52
N SER A 110 -4.41 10.61 11.57
CA SER A 110 -5.22 10.00 12.62
C SER A 110 -5.15 10.81 13.92
N GLY A 111 -6.20 10.79 14.72
CA GLY A 111 -6.24 11.55 15.96
C GLY A 111 -7.60 11.56 16.64
N ALA A 112 -7.77 12.48 17.59
CA ALA A 112 -9.04 12.71 18.28
C ALA A 112 -9.67 14.01 17.77
N VAL A 113 -10.92 13.95 17.33
CA VAL A 113 -11.67 15.12 16.83
C VAL A 113 -12.64 15.66 17.90
N GLY A 114 -12.89 14.89 18.96
CA GLY A 114 -13.73 15.33 20.09
C GLY A 114 -13.93 14.26 21.16
N PRO A 115 -14.68 14.56 22.23
CA PRO A 115 -14.98 13.61 23.29
C PRO A 115 -15.94 12.49 22.83
N GLY A 116 -15.94 11.38 23.57
CA GLY A 116 -16.81 10.25 23.29
C GLY A 116 -16.44 9.51 22.01
N ARG A 117 -17.38 9.39 21.07
CA ARG A 117 -17.26 8.54 19.86
C ARG A 117 -16.12 8.98 18.92
N PHE A 118 -15.69 10.25 18.97
CA PHE A 118 -14.61 10.82 18.15
C PHE A 118 -13.27 10.91 18.88
N ALA A 119 -13.13 10.23 20.02
CA ALA A 119 -11.88 10.18 20.77
C ALA A 119 -10.75 9.46 20.01
N ALA A 120 -11.09 8.66 19.01
CA ALA A 120 -10.15 8.05 18.08
C ALA A 120 -10.76 7.96 16.68
N VAL A 121 -10.11 8.62 15.71
CA VAL A 121 -10.48 8.69 14.30
C VAL A 121 -9.24 8.39 13.47
N GLY A 122 -9.40 7.60 12.41
CA GLY A 122 -8.31 7.21 11.51
C GLY A 122 -8.22 5.70 11.29
N ALA A 123 -7.24 5.30 10.47
CA ALA A 123 -6.89 3.90 10.26
C ALA A 123 -5.69 3.51 11.13
N ASP A 124 -5.53 2.22 11.41
CA ASP A 124 -4.34 1.71 12.09
C ASP A 124 -3.08 1.97 11.23
N PRO A 125 -2.15 2.84 11.68
CA PRO A 125 -0.98 3.22 10.90
C PRO A 125 -0.06 2.04 10.56
N LEU A 126 0.07 1.08 11.49
CA LEU A 126 0.93 -0.08 11.29
C LEU A 126 0.33 -1.01 10.23
N LEU A 127 -0.97 -1.27 10.30
CA LEU A 127 -1.64 -2.11 9.31
C LEU A 127 -1.61 -1.49 7.92
N VAL A 128 -1.85 -0.17 7.80
CA VAL A 128 -1.79 0.53 6.51
C VAL A 128 -0.37 0.51 5.95
N GLY A 129 0.63 0.83 6.78
CA GLY A 129 2.04 0.81 6.38
C GLY A 129 2.48 -0.57 5.91
N LEU A 130 2.22 -1.62 6.70
CA LEU A 130 2.63 -2.99 6.38
C LEU A 130 1.93 -3.54 5.14
N LEU A 131 0.62 -3.31 4.99
CA LEU A 131 -0.11 -3.85 3.84
C LEU A 131 0.28 -3.12 2.55
N GLY A 132 0.41 -1.79 2.59
CA GLY A 132 0.87 -1.02 1.43
C GLY A 132 2.31 -1.37 1.04
N ALA A 133 3.19 -1.58 2.03
CA ALA A 133 4.53 -2.09 1.78
C ALA A 133 4.50 -3.48 1.13
N ALA A 134 3.63 -4.39 1.58
CA ALA A 134 3.50 -5.73 1.00
C ALA A 134 2.98 -5.70 -0.45
N GLU A 135 1.95 -4.90 -0.75
CA GLU A 135 1.37 -4.79 -2.10
C GLU A 135 2.39 -4.17 -3.08
N ILE A 136 3.02 -3.05 -2.70
CA ILE A 136 4.01 -2.35 -3.54
C ILE A 136 5.31 -3.16 -3.64
N GLY A 137 5.80 -3.68 -2.50
CA GLY A 137 7.00 -4.51 -2.43
C GLY A 137 6.86 -5.81 -3.21
N GLY A 138 5.67 -6.43 -3.19
CA GLY A 138 5.35 -7.60 -4.00
C GLY A 138 5.45 -7.29 -5.50
N GLY A 139 4.83 -6.20 -5.95
CA GLY A 139 4.96 -5.73 -7.34
C GLY A 139 6.41 -5.41 -7.73
N ALA A 140 7.16 -4.76 -6.84
CA ALA A 140 8.55 -4.42 -7.07
C ALA A 140 9.45 -5.65 -7.17
N ALA A 141 9.25 -6.63 -6.27
CA ALA A 141 9.96 -7.91 -6.28
C ALA A 141 9.74 -8.67 -7.59
N LEU A 142 8.50 -8.68 -8.12
CA LEU A 142 8.20 -9.29 -9.42
C LEU A 142 8.98 -8.63 -10.56
N ALA A 143 9.00 -7.30 -10.62
CA ALA A 143 9.74 -6.57 -11.66
C ALA A 143 11.26 -6.80 -11.58
N LEU A 144 11.82 -6.80 -10.37
CA LEU A 144 13.24 -7.07 -10.12
C LEU A 144 13.62 -8.50 -10.50
N ALA A 145 12.81 -9.49 -10.09
CA ALA A 145 13.00 -10.89 -10.45
C ALA A 145 12.93 -11.09 -11.98
N TRP A 146 11.96 -10.46 -12.64
CA TRP A 146 11.82 -10.50 -14.09
C TRP A 146 13.04 -9.92 -14.81
N GLY A 147 13.47 -8.72 -14.42
CA GLY A 147 14.66 -8.06 -14.99
C GLY A 147 15.93 -8.89 -14.80
N ARG A 148 16.04 -9.63 -13.69
CA ARG A 148 17.19 -10.48 -13.39
C ARG A 148 17.20 -11.79 -14.15
N LEU A 149 16.03 -12.40 -14.37
CA LEU A 149 15.88 -13.66 -15.08
C LEU A 149 15.97 -13.46 -16.61
N ASP A 150 15.69 -12.24 -17.08
CA ASP A 150 15.69 -11.81 -18.47
C ASP A 150 15.31 -12.94 -19.46
N PRO A 151 14.10 -13.53 -19.31
CA PRO A 151 13.70 -14.75 -20.02
C PRO A 151 13.65 -14.59 -21.54
N LEU A 152 13.74 -13.35 -22.04
CA LEU A 152 13.73 -13.01 -23.46
C LEU A 152 15.13 -12.91 -24.08
N GLY A 153 16.20 -13.21 -23.33
CA GLY A 153 17.56 -13.35 -23.88
C GLY A 153 18.10 -12.09 -24.56
N ARG A 154 17.79 -10.89 -24.05
CA ARG A 154 18.29 -9.62 -24.62
C ARG A 154 19.74 -9.30 -24.22
N ARG A 155 20.58 -10.33 -24.06
CA ARG A 155 22.03 -10.16 -23.96
C ARG A 155 22.57 -9.87 -25.36
N ARG A 156 22.63 -8.60 -25.73
CA ARG A 156 23.56 -8.09 -26.75
C ARG A 156 24.64 -7.28 -26.07
#